data_AF-A0A6I5HI79-F1
#
_entry.id   AF-A0A6I5HI79-F1
#
_cell.length_a   1.000
_cell.length_b   1.000
_cell.length_c   1.000
_cell.angle_alpha   90.00
_cell.angle_beta   90.00
_cell.angle_gamma   90.00
#
_symmetry.space_group_name_H-M   'P 1'
#
loop_
_entity.id
_entity.type
_entity.pdbx_description
1 polymer ?
#
loop_
_entity_poly.entity_id
_entity_poly.type
_entity_poly.pdbx_seq_one_letter_code
_entity_poly.pdbx_strand_id
1 'polypeptide(L)'
;MNPTRPRPDEETVPVSHPPSTESGDTGPAPESWWVFRGTAELPDPPPWRRFPASRRHPRAQHHLMSADEIAVVNAALHLRRPLLVTGRPGTGKSSLARAVAEDLGLGDVLRWSVNSRSTLADALYRYDAVGRLREASLQREREALRGPARRLRRRAGHGSDIGNYLRLGPLGTALAATDRPRVLLIDEIDKSDIDLPNDLLVVLEEGEFEIPELSRLPEHQQTADVLVTGGRERVRVQRGLVSCAHFPVVVMTSNGEREFPPAFLRRCV
;
A
#
# COMPACT_ATOMS: atom_id res chain seq x y z
N MET A 1 -45.39 51.72 21.59
CA MET A 1 -46.03 52.02 22.89
C MET A 1 -46.23 50.70 23.63
N ASN A 2 -45.61 50.59 24.81
CA ASN A 2 -45.77 49.53 25.84
C ASN A 2 -47.25 49.33 26.21
N PRO A 3 -47.70 48.27 26.94
CA PRO A 3 -47.03 47.63 28.11
C PRO A 3 -47.23 46.08 28.13
N THR A 4 -46.75 45.25 29.07
CA THR A 4 -47.07 45.18 30.50
C THR A 4 -46.22 44.09 31.16
N ARG A 5 -46.02 44.29 32.46
CA ARG A 5 -45.07 43.69 33.40
C ARG A 5 -45.72 42.45 34.12
N PRO A 6 -45.21 41.90 35.24
CA PRO A 6 -44.64 40.54 35.32
C PRO A 6 -45.25 39.60 36.42
N ARG A 7 -44.68 38.37 36.55
CA ARG A 7 -44.48 37.54 37.79
C ARG A 7 -45.74 36.93 38.48
N PRO A 8 -45.62 36.03 39.49
CA PRO A 8 -44.58 35.04 39.87
C PRO A 8 -45.17 33.69 40.46
N ASP A 9 -44.34 32.97 41.24
CA ASP A 9 -44.67 32.02 42.33
C ASP A 9 -45.02 30.57 41.95
N GLU A 10 -44.62 29.52 42.67
CA GLU A 10 -43.84 29.32 43.90
C GLU A 10 -43.62 27.79 43.99
N GLU A 11 -42.46 27.33 44.46
CA GLU A 11 -42.37 26.34 45.54
C GLU A 11 -40.90 26.07 45.91
N THR A 12 -40.44 26.83 46.91
CA THR A 12 -39.55 26.35 48.00
C THR A 12 -40.23 25.15 48.69
N VAL A 13 -39.59 24.13 49.27
CA VAL A 13 -38.67 24.13 50.44
C VAL A 13 -37.94 22.72 50.54
N PRO A 14 -37.14 22.33 51.56
CA PRO A 14 -35.67 22.25 51.42
C PRO A 14 -35.01 20.95 51.98
N VAL A 15 -33.67 21.01 52.09
CA VAL A 15 -32.79 20.28 53.04
C VAL A 15 -32.59 18.77 52.82
N SER A 16 -31.34 18.41 52.49
CA SER A 16 -30.54 17.51 53.34
C SER A 16 -29.09 17.46 52.86
N HIS A 17 -28.21 18.16 53.59
CA HIS A 17 -26.81 17.74 53.67
C HIS A 17 -26.71 16.59 54.67
N PRO A 18 -25.92 15.56 54.37
CA PRO A 18 -25.05 14.94 55.34
C PRO A 18 -23.59 15.38 55.11
N PRO A 19 -22.73 15.22 56.12
CA PRO A 19 -21.52 16.01 56.29
C PRO A 19 -20.30 15.41 55.58
N SER A 20 -19.28 16.25 55.53
CA SER A 20 -17.90 16.06 55.13
C SER A 20 -17.32 14.67 55.41
N THR A 21 -16.71 14.07 54.39
CA THR A 21 -15.37 13.48 54.52
C THR A 21 -14.49 14.08 53.45
N GLU A 22 -13.65 15.02 53.88
CA GLU A 22 -12.43 15.36 53.17
C GLU A 22 -11.61 14.08 53.00
N SER A 23 -11.46 13.63 51.76
CA SER A 23 -10.24 12.96 51.35
C SER A 23 -9.81 13.64 50.07
N GLY A 24 -8.81 14.50 50.22
CA GLY A 24 -8.25 15.33 49.18
C GLY A 24 -7.86 14.49 47.98
N ASP A 25 -8.50 14.79 46.86
CA ASP A 25 -7.87 14.63 45.56
C ASP A 25 -7.81 16.02 44.93
N THR A 26 -6.88 16.84 45.45
CA THR A 26 -6.28 17.92 44.65
C THR A 26 -5.39 17.26 43.59
N GLY A 27 -6.02 16.52 42.69
CA GLY A 27 -5.44 16.27 41.38
C GLY A 27 -5.14 17.62 40.74
N PRO A 28 -4.01 17.78 40.05
CA PRO A 28 -3.64 19.06 39.45
C PRO A 28 -4.80 19.55 38.59
N ALA A 29 -5.17 20.83 38.74
CA ALA A 29 -6.19 21.45 37.93
C ALA A 29 -5.88 21.15 36.45
N PRO A 30 -6.85 20.62 35.68
CA PRO A 30 -6.58 20.11 34.34
C PRO A 30 -5.96 21.21 33.49
N GLU A 31 -4.72 21.00 33.07
CA GLU A 31 -3.94 22.01 32.38
C GLU A 31 -4.66 22.44 31.10
N SER A 32 -4.41 23.66 30.64
CA SER A 32 -5.11 24.26 29.50
C SER A 32 -4.95 23.48 28.19
N TRP A 33 -3.96 22.59 28.11
CA TRP A 33 -3.71 21.72 26.95
C TRP A 33 -4.38 20.33 27.06
N TRP A 34 -5.04 20.01 28.18
CA TRP A 34 -5.71 18.73 28.35
C TRP A 34 -7.00 18.67 27.53
N VAL A 35 -7.01 17.77 26.52
CA VAL A 35 -8.14 17.56 25.62
C VAL A 35 -9.21 16.64 26.22
N PHE A 36 -8.82 15.63 27.01
CA PHE A 36 -9.76 14.63 27.54
C PHE A 36 -10.23 14.98 28.96
N ARG A 37 -11.49 15.41 29.10
CA ARG A 37 -12.14 15.78 30.38
C ARG A 37 -13.40 14.96 30.69
N GLY A 38 -13.48 13.72 30.20
CA GLY A 38 -14.58 12.78 30.47
C GLY A 38 -15.64 12.69 29.37
N THR A 39 -15.97 13.78 28.67
CA THR A 39 -16.91 13.81 27.52
C THR A 39 -16.65 14.96 26.53
N ALA A 40 -15.38 15.33 26.33
CA ALA A 40 -15.06 16.46 25.43
C ALA A 40 -15.13 16.07 23.95
N GLU A 41 -15.68 16.97 23.11
CA GLU A 41 -15.58 16.88 21.65
C GLU A 41 -14.10 17.01 21.24
N LEU A 42 -13.66 16.14 20.32
CA LEU A 42 -12.30 16.17 19.81
C LEU A 42 -12.09 17.43 18.96
N PRO A 43 -10.98 18.18 19.15
CA PRO A 43 -10.67 19.30 18.29
C PRO A 43 -10.38 18.83 16.86
N ASP A 44 -10.55 19.74 15.91
CA ASP A 44 -10.22 19.47 14.51
C ASP A 44 -8.80 18.90 14.37
N PRO A 45 -8.60 17.90 13.48
CA PRO A 45 -7.27 17.37 13.26
C PRO A 45 -6.33 18.49 12.81
N PRO A 46 -5.11 18.53 13.33
CA PRO A 46 -4.15 19.55 12.95
C PRO A 46 -3.82 19.42 11.45
N PRO A 47 -3.37 20.51 10.79
CA PRO A 47 -3.18 20.53 9.34
C PRO A 47 -2.34 19.38 8.76
N TRP A 48 -1.33 18.91 9.49
CA TRP A 48 -0.46 17.78 9.10
C TRP A 48 -1.09 16.38 9.29
N ARG A 49 -2.27 16.30 9.89
CA ARG A 49 -3.12 15.10 9.98
C ARG A 49 -4.42 15.24 9.17
N ARG A 50 -4.52 16.28 8.33
CA ARG A 50 -5.59 16.42 7.33
C ARG A 50 -5.15 15.74 6.05
N PHE A 51 -5.77 14.61 5.72
CA PHE A 51 -5.49 13.89 4.49
C PHE A 51 -6.52 14.30 3.42
N PRO A 52 -6.11 14.90 2.29
CA PRO A 52 -7.05 15.26 1.24
C PRO A 52 -7.68 14.01 0.62
N ALA A 53 -8.98 14.06 0.32
CA ALA A 53 -9.74 12.94 -0.27
C ALA A 53 -9.18 12.48 -1.63
N SER A 54 -8.51 13.37 -2.36
CA SER A 54 -7.71 13.06 -3.54
C SER A 54 -6.22 13.18 -3.18
N ARG A 55 -5.44 12.11 -3.38
CA ARG A 55 -3.97 12.12 -3.33
C ARG A 55 -3.40 12.97 -4.48
N ARG A 56 -3.59 14.29 -4.43
CA ARG A 56 -2.66 15.20 -5.14
C ARG A 56 -1.43 15.26 -4.26
N HIS A 57 -0.40 14.55 -4.69
CA HIS A 57 0.90 14.59 -4.03
C HIS A 57 1.37 16.05 -3.99
N PRO A 58 1.79 16.57 -2.82
CA PRO A 58 2.51 17.83 -2.77
C PRO A 58 3.66 17.74 -3.77
N ARG A 59 3.82 18.75 -4.62
CA ARG A 59 5.00 18.88 -5.50
C ARG A 59 6.22 18.51 -4.65
N ALA A 60 6.98 17.51 -5.08
CA ALA A 60 8.20 17.16 -4.37
C ALA A 60 9.00 18.46 -4.27
N GLN A 61 9.34 18.87 -3.03
CA GLN A 61 10.34 19.91 -2.86
C GLN A 61 11.55 19.43 -3.65
N HIS A 62 11.94 20.19 -4.69
CA HIS A 62 12.95 19.79 -5.67
C HIS A 62 14.11 19.12 -4.93
N HIS A 63 14.24 17.80 -5.10
CA HIS A 63 15.31 17.06 -4.47
C HIS A 63 16.59 17.47 -5.18
N LEU A 64 17.40 18.31 -4.54
CA LEU A 64 18.66 18.77 -5.08
C LEU A 64 19.68 17.64 -4.98
N MET A 65 19.85 16.89 -6.07
CA MET A 65 20.90 15.88 -6.17
C MET A 65 22.24 16.55 -6.50
N SER A 66 23.30 16.11 -5.84
CA SER A 66 24.68 16.44 -6.19
C SER A 66 25.08 15.80 -7.53
N ALA A 67 26.15 16.30 -8.14
CA ALA A 67 26.66 15.75 -9.41
C ALA A 67 27.05 14.27 -9.29
N ASP A 68 27.58 13.86 -8.13
CA ASP A 68 27.95 12.46 -7.86
C ASP A 68 26.71 11.58 -7.73
N GLU A 69 25.67 12.02 -7.02
CA GLU A 69 24.39 11.28 -6.93
C GLU A 69 23.75 11.11 -8.32
N ILE A 70 23.77 12.17 -9.14
CA ILE A 70 23.30 12.11 -10.53
C ILE A 70 24.11 11.10 -11.35
N ALA A 71 25.43 11.06 -11.18
CA ALA A 71 26.29 10.11 -11.89
C ALA A 71 25.97 8.66 -11.49
N VAL A 72 25.76 8.39 -10.20
CA VAL A 72 25.39 7.07 -9.67
C VAL A 72 24.02 6.64 -10.17
N VAL A 73 23.02 7.53 -10.13
CA VAL A 73 21.67 7.27 -10.66
C VAL A 73 21.76 6.94 -12.16
N ASN A 74 22.49 7.74 -12.94
CA ASN A 74 22.68 7.47 -14.35
C ASN A 74 23.37 6.13 -14.60
N ALA A 75 24.39 5.78 -13.82
CA ALA A 75 25.05 4.48 -13.93
C ALA A 75 24.06 3.33 -13.66
N ALA A 76 23.24 3.43 -12.61
CA ALA A 76 22.20 2.44 -12.30
C ALA A 76 21.18 2.29 -13.45
N LEU A 77 20.73 3.41 -14.02
CA LEU A 77 19.79 3.43 -15.15
C LEU A 77 20.38 2.77 -16.42
N HIS A 78 21.63 3.09 -16.76
CA HIS A 78 22.29 2.52 -17.95
C HIS A 78 22.60 1.04 -17.78
N LEU A 79 22.96 0.61 -16.57
CA LEU A 79 23.25 -0.78 -16.25
C LEU A 79 21.98 -1.62 -16.00
N ARG A 80 20.81 -0.98 -15.87
CA ARG A 80 19.57 -1.61 -15.42
C ARG A 80 19.75 -2.38 -14.12
N ARG A 81 20.52 -1.80 -13.19
CA ARG A 81 20.80 -2.38 -11.88
C ARG A 81 20.04 -1.63 -10.79
N PRO A 82 19.58 -2.32 -9.73
CA PRO A 82 18.93 -1.63 -8.62
C PRO A 82 19.87 -0.65 -7.93
N LEU A 83 19.34 0.50 -7.52
CA LEU A 83 20.06 1.48 -6.73
C LEU A 83 19.85 1.20 -5.24
N LEU A 84 20.91 0.94 -4.48
CA LEU A 84 20.85 0.74 -3.03
C LEU A 84 21.23 2.03 -2.30
N VAL A 85 20.23 2.77 -1.83
CA VAL A 85 20.42 4.01 -1.09
C VAL A 85 20.54 3.71 0.41
N THR A 86 21.73 3.90 0.97
CA THR A 86 22.00 3.72 2.40
C THR A 86 22.15 5.07 3.09
N GLY A 87 21.76 5.15 4.36
CA GLY A 87 21.94 6.37 5.16
C GLY A 87 20.98 6.46 6.34
N ARG A 88 21.12 7.48 7.19
CA ARG A 88 20.28 7.64 8.38
C ARG A 88 18.78 7.81 8.01
N PRO A 89 17.84 7.44 8.88
CA PRO A 89 16.43 7.76 8.71
C PRO A 89 16.22 9.27 8.51
N GLY A 90 15.25 9.64 7.66
CA GLY A 90 14.92 11.06 7.42
C GLY A 90 15.83 11.83 6.45
N THR A 91 16.83 11.19 5.84
CA THR A 91 17.77 11.80 4.88
C THR A 91 17.24 11.96 3.45
N GLY A 92 15.97 11.64 3.20
CA GLY A 92 15.36 11.82 1.87
C GLY A 92 15.57 10.66 0.90
N LYS A 93 16.05 9.48 1.35
CA LYS A 93 16.24 8.28 0.50
C LYS A 93 15.01 7.93 -0.33
N SER A 94 13.82 7.92 0.28
CA SER A 94 12.56 7.64 -0.41
C SER A 94 12.10 8.79 -1.32
N SER A 95 12.65 10.00 -1.16
CA SER A 95 12.40 11.14 -2.05
C SER A 95 13.18 11.03 -3.36
N LEU A 96 14.33 10.35 -3.36
CA LEU A 96 15.12 10.10 -4.58
C LEU A 96 14.31 9.39 -5.66
N ALA A 97 13.61 8.30 -5.30
CA ALA A 97 12.76 7.57 -6.24
C ALA A 97 11.66 8.46 -6.87
N ARG A 98 11.10 9.40 -6.09
CA ARG A 98 10.09 10.34 -6.59
C ARG A 98 10.69 11.36 -7.54
N ALA A 99 11.86 11.90 -7.21
CA ALA A 99 12.58 12.83 -8.09
C ALA A 99 12.93 12.16 -9.42
N VAL A 100 13.48 10.94 -9.39
CA VAL A 100 13.77 10.16 -10.61
C VAL A 100 12.51 9.92 -11.45
N ALA A 101 11.38 9.58 -10.81
CA ALA A 101 10.13 9.36 -11.53
C ALA A 101 9.58 10.65 -12.18
N GLU A 102 9.73 11.79 -11.50
CA GLU A 102 9.31 13.10 -12.00
C GLU A 102 10.20 13.57 -13.16
N ASP A 103 11.51 13.53 -12.99
CA ASP A 103 12.49 13.97 -14.00
C ASP A 103 12.42 13.13 -15.28
N LEU A 104 12.20 11.82 -15.15
CA LEU A 104 12.06 10.89 -16.29
C LEU A 104 10.62 10.78 -16.81
N GLY A 105 9.65 11.46 -16.18
CA GLY A 105 8.24 11.40 -16.60
C GLY A 105 7.61 10.01 -16.53
N LEU A 106 8.03 9.15 -15.58
CA LEU A 106 7.60 7.75 -15.46
C LEU A 106 6.32 7.52 -14.63
N GLY A 107 5.69 8.62 -14.19
CA GLY A 107 4.43 8.59 -13.43
C GLY A 107 4.63 8.24 -11.95
N ASP A 108 3.56 7.74 -11.32
CA ASP A 108 3.59 7.47 -9.87
C ASP A 108 4.52 6.30 -9.52
N VAL A 109 5.31 6.50 -8.45
CA VAL A 109 6.20 5.51 -7.85
C VAL A 109 5.39 4.39 -7.21
N LEU A 110 5.71 3.15 -7.60
CA LEU A 110 5.21 1.95 -6.94
C LEU A 110 5.99 1.77 -5.64
N ARG A 111 5.32 1.79 -4.49
CA ARG A 111 5.99 1.67 -3.19
C ARG A 111 5.68 0.33 -2.54
N TRP A 112 6.73 -0.35 -2.08
CA TRP A 112 6.65 -1.50 -1.20
C TRP A 112 7.47 -1.22 0.06
N SER A 113 6.82 -1.23 1.22
CA SER A 113 7.50 -1.05 2.51
C SER A 113 7.75 -2.40 3.15
N VAL A 114 9.03 -2.68 3.41
CA VAL A 114 9.49 -3.97 3.93
C VAL A 114 9.50 -3.95 5.46
N ASN A 115 9.19 -5.11 6.04
CA ASN A 115 9.26 -5.40 7.46
C ASN A 115 9.69 -6.87 7.66
N SER A 116 9.83 -7.29 8.91
CA SER A 116 10.32 -8.63 9.28
C SER A 116 9.45 -9.80 8.84
N ARG A 117 8.23 -9.54 8.34
CA ARG A 117 7.30 -10.56 7.82
C ARG A 117 7.01 -10.39 6.32
N SER A 118 7.69 -9.46 5.65
CA SER A 118 7.49 -9.22 4.22
C SER A 118 8.14 -10.34 3.42
N THR A 119 7.38 -10.90 2.49
CA THR A 119 7.83 -11.98 1.61
C THR A 119 7.93 -11.51 0.16
N LEU A 120 8.68 -12.22 -0.68
CA LEU A 120 8.73 -11.93 -2.11
C LEU A 120 7.33 -12.01 -2.75
N ALA A 121 6.49 -12.94 -2.30
CA ALA A 121 5.12 -13.07 -2.78
C ALA A 121 4.32 -11.76 -2.61
N ASP A 122 4.47 -11.06 -1.47
CA ASP A 122 3.80 -9.77 -1.22
C ASP A 122 4.16 -8.70 -2.25
N ALA A 123 5.39 -8.75 -2.78
CA ALA A 123 5.87 -7.85 -3.82
C ALA A 123 5.32 -8.23 -5.20
N LEU A 124 5.18 -9.53 -5.47
CA LEU A 124 4.80 -10.07 -6.77
C LEU A 124 3.29 -10.03 -7.00
N TYR A 125 2.51 -10.71 -6.16
CA TYR A 125 1.06 -10.78 -6.29
C TYR A 125 0.36 -11.30 -5.03
N ARG A 126 -0.93 -11.03 -4.92
CA ARG A 126 -1.81 -11.59 -3.88
C ARG A 126 -2.99 -12.30 -4.52
N TYR A 127 -3.40 -13.40 -3.89
CA TYR A 127 -4.53 -14.21 -4.32
C TYR A 127 -5.59 -14.31 -3.21
N ASP A 128 -6.82 -13.88 -3.48
CA ASP A 128 -7.96 -13.97 -2.57
C ASP A 128 -8.72 -15.29 -2.76
N ALA A 129 -8.16 -16.36 -2.20
CA ALA A 129 -8.79 -17.68 -2.23
C ALA A 129 -10.15 -17.71 -1.50
N VAL A 130 -10.30 -16.93 -0.44
CA VAL A 130 -11.52 -16.91 0.39
C VAL A 130 -12.67 -16.24 -0.35
N GLY A 131 -12.41 -15.09 -0.98
CA GLY A 131 -13.37 -14.40 -1.85
C GLY A 131 -13.86 -15.31 -2.97
N ARG A 132 -12.94 -16.01 -3.63
CA ARG A 132 -13.27 -16.98 -4.68
C ARG A 132 -14.16 -18.11 -4.19
N LEU A 133 -13.85 -18.69 -3.03
CA LEU A 133 -14.65 -19.78 -2.46
C LEU A 133 -16.07 -19.33 -2.09
N ARG A 134 -16.21 -18.12 -1.53
CA ARG A 134 -17.52 -17.54 -1.18
C ARG A 134 -18.36 -17.32 -2.44
N GLU A 135 -17.79 -16.72 -3.48
CA GLU A 135 -18.50 -16.50 -4.74
C GLU A 135 -18.92 -17.83 -5.40
N ALA A 136 -18.04 -18.82 -5.43
CA ALA A 136 -18.37 -20.16 -5.93
C ALA A 136 -19.51 -20.84 -5.14
N SER A 137 -19.66 -20.53 -3.86
CA SER A 137 -20.73 -21.09 -3.01
C SER A 137 -22.07 -20.38 -3.25
N LEU A 138 -22.08 -19.05 -3.27
CA LEU A 138 -23.26 -18.24 -3.62
C LEU A 138 -23.76 -18.57 -5.03
N GLN A 139 -22.82 -18.82 -5.96
CA GLN A 139 -23.15 -19.16 -7.32
C GLN A 139 -23.88 -20.52 -7.42
N ARG A 140 -23.43 -21.53 -6.65
CA ARG A 140 -24.10 -22.83 -6.56
C ARG A 140 -25.50 -22.73 -5.97
N GLU A 141 -25.68 -21.93 -4.93
CA GLU A 141 -27.00 -21.71 -4.30
C GLU A 141 -27.98 -21.02 -5.26
N ARG A 142 -27.52 -19.98 -5.98
CA ARG A 142 -28.32 -19.30 -7.01
C ARG A 142 -28.67 -20.20 -8.18
N GLU A 143 -27.81 -21.16 -8.51
CA GLU A 143 -28.08 -22.18 -9.53
C GLU A 143 -29.10 -23.22 -9.06
N ALA A 144 -29.10 -23.59 -7.78
CA ALA A 144 -30.12 -24.46 -7.20
C ALA A 144 -31.52 -23.81 -7.26
N LEU A 145 -31.57 -22.49 -7.05
CA LEU A 145 -32.81 -21.69 -7.13
C LEU A 145 -33.26 -21.40 -8.58
N ARG A 146 -32.44 -21.66 -9.60
CA ARG A 146 -32.75 -21.37 -11.01
C ARG A 146 -32.96 -22.67 -11.82
N GLY A 147 -34.08 -22.75 -12.54
CA GLY A 147 -34.46 -23.93 -13.33
C GLY A 147 -33.45 -24.34 -14.43
N PRO A 148 -33.59 -25.57 -15.00
CA PRO A 148 -32.58 -26.23 -15.83
C PRO A 148 -32.11 -25.44 -17.07
N ALA A 149 -33.01 -24.70 -17.71
CA ALA A 149 -32.76 -24.01 -18.97
C ALA A 149 -31.72 -22.87 -18.88
N ARG A 150 -31.50 -22.29 -17.69
CA ARG A 150 -30.51 -21.21 -17.47
C ARG A 150 -29.10 -21.71 -17.12
N ARG A 151 -28.94 -23.00 -16.78
CA ARG A 151 -27.65 -23.59 -16.37
C ARG A 151 -26.66 -23.79 -17.53
N LEU A 152 -27.16 -24.10 -18.73
CA LEU A 152 -26.33 -24.32 -19.92
C LEU A 152 -25.71 -23.04 -20.50
N ARG A 153 -26.43 -21.90 -20.47
CA ARG A 153 -25.94 -20.65 -21.07
C ARG A 153 -24.77 -19.99 -20.32
N ARG A 154 -24.61 -20.24 -19.02
CA ARG A 154 -23.52 -19.64 -18.22
C ARG A 154 -22.21 -20.43 -18.29
N ARG A 155 -22.24 -21.77 -18.36
CA ARG A 155 -21.01 -22.59 -18.42
C ARG A 155 -20.10 -22.24 -19.60
N ALA A 156 -20.66 -21.75 -20.71
CA ALA A 156 -19.91 -21.40 -21.92
C ALA A 156 -19.14 -20.06 -21.85
N GLY A 157 -19.34 -19.24 -20.80
CA GLY A 157 -18.72 -17.90 -20.69
C GLY A 157 -17.73 -17.71 -19.53
N HIS A 158 -17.43 -18.75 -18.74
CA HIS A 158 -16.58 -18.62 -17.53
C HIS A 158 -15.10 -18.95 -17.80
N GLY A 159 -14.55 -18.47 -18.93
CA GLY A 159 -13.10 -18.46 -19.12
C GLY A 159 -12.44 -17.65 -17.99
N SER A 160 -11.77 -18.35 -17.07
CA SER A 160 -10.87 -17.87 -16.01
C SER A 160 -11.31 -16.62 -15.20
N ASP A 161 -12.31 -16.79 -14.34
CA ASP A 161 -12.67 -15.81 -13.28
C ASP A 161 -11.55 -15.58 -12.25
N ILE A 162 -10.55 -16.47 -12.22
CA ILE A 162 -9.47 -16.46 -11.23
C ILE A 162 -8.68 -15.13 -11.21
N GLY A 163 -8.54 -14.47 -12.36
CA GLY A 163 -7.89 -13.17 -12.47
C GLY A 163 -8.56 -12.07 -11.65
N ASN A 164 -9.85 -12.20 -11.33
CA ASN A 164 -10.58 -11.24 -10.47
C ASN A 164 -10.15 -11.30 -9.00
N TYR A 165 -9.57 -12.43 -8.57
CA TYR A 165 -9.07 -12.63 -7.21
C TYR A 165 -7.56 -12.49 -7.13
N LEU A 166 -6.90 -12.19 -8.25
CA LEU A 166 -5.47 -11.93 -8.32
C LEU A 166 -5.25 -10.42 -8.41
N ARG A 167 -4.28 -9.94 -7.63
CA ARG A 167 -3.78 -8.57 -7.72
C ARG A 167 -2.27 -8.57 -7.67
N LEU A 168 -1.62 -8.00 -8.68
CA LEU A 168 -0.18 -7.81 -8.67
C LEU A 168 0.23 -6.89 -7.53
N GLY A 169 1.33 -7.24 -6.87
CA GLY A 169 2.00 -6.40 -5.90
C GLY A 169 2.81 -5.29 -6.59
N PRO A 170 3.54 -4.46 -5.83
CA PRO A 170 4.34 -3.38 -6.40
C PRO A 170 5.40 -3.84 -7.41
N LEU A 171 6.15 -4.90 -7.10
CA LEU A 171 7.14 -5.47 -8.02
C LEU A 171 6.47 -6.12 -9.22
N GLY A 172 5.44 -6.94 -9.00
CA GLY A 172 4.71 -7.58 -10.11
C GLY A 172 4.10 -6.56 -11.07
N THR A 173 3.56 -5.45 -10.54
CA THR A 173 3.04 -4.34 -11.36
C THR A 173 4.15 -3.63 -12.13
N ALA A 174 5.35 -3.48 -11.54
CA ALA A 174 6.48 -2.85 -12.20
C ALA A 174 7.00 -3.71 -13.37
N LEU A 175 7.08 -5.02 -13.18
CA LEU A 175 7.48 -5.99 -14.21
C LEU A 175 6.43 -6.12 -15.30
N ALA A 176 5.14 -6.10 -14.97
CA ALA A 176 4.05 -6.25 -15.93
C ALA A 176 3.83 -5.02 -16.85
N ALA A 177 4.59 -3.93 -16.67
CA ALA A 177 4.41 -2.70 -17.44
C ALA A 177 4.93 -2.86 -18.89
N THR A 178 4.06 -2.58 -19.86
CA THR A 178 4.35 -2.76 -21.29
C THR A 178 4.73 -1.49 -22.03
N ASP A 179 4.14 -0.35 -21.69
CA ASP A 179 4.28 0.87 -22.51
C ASP A 179 5.55 1.68 -22.18
N ARG A 180 5.95 1.63 -20.90
CA ARG A 180 7.12 2.35 -20.36
C ARG A 180 7.56 1.72 -19.03
N PRO A 181 8.83 1.85 -18.64
CA PRO A 181 9.28 1.40 -17.33
C PRO A 181 8.56 2.15 -16.21
N ARG A 182 8.42 1.48 -15.07
CA ARG A 182 7.90 2.08 -13.83
C ARG A 182 9.02 2.25 -12.82
N VAL A 183 8.87 3.23 -11.93
CA VAL A 183 9.76 3.38 -10.78
C VAL A 183 9.19 2.57 -9.60
N LEU A 184 10.02 1.69 -9.05
CA LEU A 184 9.74 0.87 -7.88
C LEU A 184 10.62 1.30 -6.72
N LEU A 185 10.00 1.74 -5.63
CA LEU A 185 10.64 2.01 -4.35
C LEU A 185 10.42 0.83 -3.40
N ILE A 186 11.50 0.17 -3.01
CA ILE A 186 11.54 -0.86 -1.98
C ILE A 186 12.14 -0.22 -0.72
N ASP A 187 11.30 0.08 0.24
CA ASP A 187 11.66 0.91 1.39
C ASP A 187 12.01 0.02 2.59
N GLU A 188 13.12 0.34 3.27
CA GLU A 188 13.60 -0.35 4.47
C GLU A 188 13.90 -1.85 4.25
N ILE A 189 14.62 -2.17 3.17
CA ILE A 189 14.95 -3.56 2.79
C ILE A 189 15.80 -4.28 3.85
N ASP A 190 16.49 -3.55 4.72
CA ASP A 190 17.25 -4.12 5.84
C ASP A 190 16.37 -4.72 6.95
N LYS A 191 15.08 -4.40 6.98
CA LYS A 191 14.13 -4.98 7.94
C LYS A 191 13.59 -6.34 7.53
N SER A 192 13.93 -6.83 6.34
CA SER A 192 13.49 -8.13 5.85
C SER A 192 14.10 -9.30 6.63
N ASP A 193 13.60 -10.50 6.35
CA ASP A 193 14.34 -11.72 6.67
C ASP A 193 15.66 -11.82 5.89
N ILE A 194 16.40 -12.91 6.12
CA ILE A 194 17.72 -13.14 5.53
C ILE A 194 17.66 -13.49 4.04
N ASP A 195 16.56 -14.07 3.57
CA ASP A 195 16.45 -14.66 2.24
C ASP A 195 15.93 -13.64 1.21
N LEU A 196 15.04 -12.73 1.65
CA LEU A 196 14.34 -11.79 0.77
C LEU A 196 15.26 -10.97 -0.16
N PRO A 197 16.39 -10.40 0.29
CA PRO A 197 17.24 -9.60 -0.60
C PRO A 197 17.78 -10.41 -1.79
N ASN A 198 18.14 -11.68 -1.58
CA ASN A 198 18.64 -12.53 -2.65
C ASN A 198 17.51 -12.99 -3.58
N ASP A 199 16.38 -13.41 -3.02
CA ASP A 199 15.20 -13.83 -3.78
C ASP A 199 14.70 -12.71 -4.70
N LEU A 200 14.71 -11.47 -4.20
CA LEU A 200 14.36 -10.28 -4.95
C LEU A 200 15.30 -10.06 -6.14
N LEU A 201 16.61 -10.24 -5.96
CA LEU A 201 17.58 -10.09 -7.04
C LEU A 201 17.41 -11.15 -8.12
N VAL A 202 17.07 -12.40 -7.76
CA VAL A 202 16.78 -13.44 -8.76
C VAL A 202 15.65 -13.01 -9.68
N VAL A 203 14.53 -12.55 -9.13
CA VAL A 203 13.39 -12.10 -9.96
C VAL A 203 13.75 -10.87 -10.80
N LEU A 204 14.56 -9.95 -10.26
CA LEU A 204 15.02 -8.79 -11.01
C LEU A 204 16.01 -9.18 -12.12
N GLU A 205 16.87 -10.17 -11.93
CA GLU A 205 17.80 -10.63 -12.96
C GLU A 205 17.07 -11.36 -14.10
N GLU A 206 16.11 -12.23 -13.76
CA GLU A 206 15.29 -12.94 -14.75
C GLU A 206 14.30 -12.00 -15.46
N GLY A 207 13.82 -10.97 -14.75
CA GLY A 207 12.83 -10.03 -15.27
C GLY A 207 11.45 -10.66 -15.47
N GLU A 208 11.20 -11.84 -14.90
CA GLU A 208 9.94 -12.55 -14.97
C GLU A 208 9.63 -13.34 -13.69
N PHE A 209 8.36 -13.67 -13.50
CA PHE A 209 7.91 -14.56 -12.44
C PHE A 209 6.63 -15.31 -12.85
N GLU A 210 6.41 -16.44 -12.21
CA GLU A 210 5.24 -17.27 -12.41
C GLU A 210 4.16 -16.99 -11.36
N ILE A 211 2.89 -17.06 -11.78
CA ILE A 211 1.70 -17.12 -10.93
C ILE A 211 1.15 -18.56 -11.01
N PRO A 212 1.50 -19.45 -10.06
CA PRO A 212 1.11 -20.86 -10.08
C PRO A 212 -0.39 -21.11 -10.23
N GLU A 213 -1.23 -20.23 -9.70
CA GLU A 213 -2.69 -20.30 -9.83
C GLU A 213 -3.17 -20.23 -11.28
N LEU A 214 -2.45 -19.48 -12.12
CA LEU A 214 -2.76 -19.30 -13.54
C LEU A 214 -2.10 -20.35 -14.42
N SER A 215 -0.90 -20.81 -14.09
CA SER A 215 -0.18 -21.84 -14.85
C SER A 215 -0.88 -23.20 -14.83
N ARG A 216 -1.68 -23.45 -13.78
CA ARG A 216 -2.46 -24.69 -13.63
C ARG A 216 -3.81 -24.65 -14.36
N LEU A 217 -4.13 -23.57 -15.08
CA LEU A 217 -5.38 -23.48 -15.83
C LEU A 217 -5.38 -24.39 -17.06
N PRO A 218 -6.54 -24.94 -17.47
CA PRO A 218 -6.67 -25.72 -18.70
C PRO A 218 -6.21 -24.94 -19.94
N GLU A 219 -5.77 -25.66 -20.99
CA GLU A 219 -5.20 -25.03 -22.20
C GLU A 219 -6.10 -23.97 -22.85
N HIS A 220 -7.42 -24.20 -22.83
CA HIS A 220 -8.42 -23.28 -23.39
C HIS A 220 -8.68 -22.03 -22.52
N GLN A 221 -8.04 -21.91 -21.35
CA GLN A 221 -8.18 -20.81 -20.39
C GLN A 221 -6.80 -20.29 -19.90
N GLN A 222 -5.78 -20.36 -20.75
CA GLN A 222 -4.42 -19.93 -20.39
C GLN A 222 -4.24 -18.41 -20.26
N THR A 223 -5.27 -17.60 -20.53
CA THR A 223 -5.17 -16.14 -20.47
C THR A 223 -6.08 -15.62 -19.37
N ALA A 224 -5.55 -14.79 -18.46
CA ALA A 224 -6.32 -14.13 -17.43
C ALA A 224 -5.93 -12.65 -17.33
N ASP A 225 -6.93 -11.77 -17.22
CA ASP A 225 -6.68 -10.36 -16.92
C ASP A 225 -6.54 -10.19 -15.40
N VAL A 226 -5.42 -9.64 -14.92
CA VAL A 226 -5.08 -9.51 -13.49
C VAL A 226 -5.01 -8.05 -13.10
N LEU A 227 -5.55 -7.68 -11.92
CA LEU A 227 -5.52 -6.30 -11.44
C LEU A 227 -4.10 -5.88 -11.04
N VAL A 228 -3.69 -4.67 -11.42
CA VAL A 228 -2.43 -4.09 -10.93
C VAL A 228 -2.61 -3.39 -9.58
N THR A 229 -1.50 -3.11 -8.88
CA THR A 229 -1.56 -2.29 -7.66
C THR A 229 -1.82 -0.81 -7.97
N GLY A 230 -2.42 -0.08 -7.03
CA GLY A 230 -2.63 1.36 -7.15
C GLY A 230 -3.80 1.81 -8.04
N GLY A 231 -4.52 0.88 -8.70
CA GLY A 231 -5.63 1.24 -9.58
C GLY A 231 -6.62 0.12 -9.89
N ARG A 232 -7.41 0.36 -10.94
CA ARG A 232 -8.38 -0.59 -11.53
C ARG A 232 -7.93 -1.13 -12.89
N GLU A 233 -6.76 -0.71 -13.34
CA GLU A 233 -6.12 -1.23 -14.55
C GLU A 233 -5.84 -2.73 -14.40
N ARG A 234 -5.85 -3.43 -15.53
CA ARG A 234 -5.59 -4.87 -15.60
C ARG A 234 -4.55 -5.14 -16.66
N VAL A 235 -3.66 -6.09 -16.36
CA VAL A 235 -2.70 -6.61 -17.32
C VAL A 235 -3.09 -8.03 -17.68
N ARG A 236 -2.96 -8.36 -18.96
CA ARG A 236 -3.22 -9.70 -19.48
C ARG A 236 -2.02 -10.60 -19.22
N VAL A 237 -2.23 -11.66 -18.45
CA VAL A 237 -1.22 -12.67 -18.12
C VAL A 237 -1.51 -13.93 -18.92
N GLN A 238 -0.50 -14.46 -19.60
CA GLN A 238 -0.60 -15.69 -20.40
C GLN A 238 0.19 -16.82 -19.75
N ARG A 239 -0.45 -17.98 -19.59
CA ARG A 239 0.10 -19.20 -18.98
C ARG A 239 0.70 -18.98 -17.59
N GLY A 240 0.16 -18.00 -16.85
CA GLY A 240 0.66 -17.60 -15.54
C GLY A 240 2.02 -16.92 -15.53
N LEU A 241 2.62 -16.61 -16.68
CA LEU A 241 3.91 -15.94 -16.75
C LEU A 241 3.74 -14.43 -16.85
N VAL A 242 4.40 -13.70 -15.98
CA VAL A 242 4.55 -12.24 -16.06
C VAL A 242 6.01 -11.95 -16.36
N SER A 243 6.28 -11.34 -17.52
CA SER A 243 7.62 -10.95 -17.94
C SER A 243 7.71 -9.46 -18.24
N CYS A 244 8.89 -8.88 -18.02
CA CYS A 244 9.10 -7.47 -18.24
C CYS A 244 9.41 -7.15 -19.70
N ALA A 245 8.64 -6.21 -20.27
CA ALA A 245 8.99 -5.59 -21.54
C ALA A 245 10.01 -4.46 -21.35
N HIS A 246 9.89 -3.73 -20.23
CA HIS A 246 10.80 -2.68 -19.80
C HIS A 246 11.25 -2.93 -18.38
N PHE A 247 12.56 -3.00 -18.17
CA PHE A 247 13.11 -3.16 -16.84
C PHE A 247 12.75 -1.96 -15.95
N PRO A 248 12.16 -2.16 -14.76
CA PRO A 248 11.78 -1.05 -13.90
C PRO A 248 12.99 -0.35 -13.31
N VAL A 249 12.83 0.95 -13.01
CA VAL A 249 13.82 1.67 -12.21
C VAL A 249 13.62 1.30 -10.75
N VAL A 250 14.52 0.48 -10.20
CA VAL A 250 14.40 -0.03 -8.83
C VAL A 250 15.30 0.78 -7.90
N VAL A 251 14.69 1.38 -6.88
CA VAL A 251 15.38 2.06 -5.77
C VAL A 251 15.08 1.31 -4.49
N MET A 252 16.11 0.80 -3.84
CA MET A 252 16.03 0.15 -2.54
C MET A 252 16.62 1.07 -1.47
N THR A 253 15.94 1.23 -0.33
CA THR A 253 16.45 2.04 0.78
C THR A 253 16.81 1.16 1.96
N SER A 254 17.90 1.50 2.64
CA SER A 254 18.30 0.87 3.91
C SER A 254 18.76 1.95 4.89
N ASN A 255 18.46 1.73 6.18
CA ASN A 255 18.95 2.54 7.27
C ASN A 255 20.34 2.13 7.76
N GLY A 256 20.91 1.06 7.20
CA GLY A 256 22.16 0.46 7.64
C GLY A 256 22.02 -0.29 8.97
N GLU A 257 20.80 -0.75 9.31
CA GLU A 257 20.55 -1.51 10.54
C GLU A 257 21.10 -2.94 10.45
N ARG A 258 21.32 -3.44 9.23
CA ARG A 258 21.82 -4.79 8.95
C ARG A 258 22.77 -4.78 7.75
N GLU A 259 23.79 -5.64 7.80
CA GLU A 259 24.69 -5.87 6.66
C GLU A 259 24.08 -6.81 5.63
N PHE A 260 24.24 -6.47 4.35
CA PHE A 260 23.82 -7.32 3.23
C PHE A 260 24.97 -8.25 2.77
N PRO A 261 24.64 -9.45 2.26
CA PRO A 261 25.66 -10.33 1.68
C PRO A 261 26.44 -9.64 0.55
N PRO A 262 27.77 -9.89 0.40
CA PRO A 262 28.56 -9.32 -0.69
C PRO A 262 28.02 -9.64 -2.10
N ALA A 263 27.30 -10.75 -2.26
CA ALA A 263 26.62 -11.10 -3.51
C ALA A 263 25.48 -10.13 -3.86
N PHE A 264 24.76 -9.62 -2.86
CA PHE A 264 23.70 -8.63 -3.02
C PHE A 264 24.29 -7.26 -3.39
N LEU A 265 25.29 -6.81 -2.62
CA LEU A 265 25.97 -5.52 -2.86
C LEU A 265 26.59 -5.45 -4.26
N ARG A 266 27.15 -6.56 -4.77
CA ARG A 266 27.72 -6.63 -6.13
C ARG A 266 26.69 -6.59 -7.25
N ARG A 267 25.40 -6.69 -6.96
CA ARG A 267 24.31 -6.61 -7.96
C ARG A 267 23.59 -5.27 -7.94
N CYS A 268 23.75 -4.51 -6.87
CA CYS A 268 23.28 -3.13 -6.76
C CYS A 268 24.36 -2.12 -7.16
N VAL A 269 23.90 -0.93 -7.55
CA VAL A 269 24.73 0.29 -7.64
C VAL A 269 24.57 1.09 -6.35
#